data_AF-A0A7I7WIX2-F1
#
_entry.id   AF-A0A7I7WIX2-F1
#
_cell.length_a   1.000
_cell.length_b   1.000
_cell.length_c   1.000
_cell.angle_alpha   90.00
_cell.angle_beta   90.00
_cell.angle_gamma   90.00
#
_symmetry.space_group_name_H-M   'P 1'
#
loop_
_entity.id
_entity.type
_entity.pdbx_description
1 polymer ?
#
loop_
_entity_poly.entity_id
_entity_poly.type
_entity_poly.pdbx_seq_one_letter_code
_entity_poly.pdbx_strand_id
1 'polypeptide(L)'
;MAMNAGASLPAARQLCEQVAAAGGVVPPVLTQLLDAVTLLAEHPAPRDPVKPIVAAAAAGELTDETLTELLAAAARDAAAADYRGSIRARVETAVLDRFHRALVAGAADEILDSLRESFTEAATQLTDALATVDTSVDPRQLADQGTAEELAAYRSIRPAVQRLDEIASLAALFGPRSISWAVIDQPDVIEMRGVVDEALMTTDSDLMQAGAAFRARRSDIRSSPWLRLTPRLNSISQAKERLRQFAETAWDELNANPPATFDERGNTVPIPRTNPYEAVDA
;
A
#
# COMPACT_ATOMS: atom_id res chain seq x y z
N MET A 1 13.19 2.68 -8.19
CA MET A 1 12.43 3.23 -7.05
C MET A 1 13.11 2.81 -5.76
N ALA A 2 13.45 3.76 -4.88
CA ALA A 2 14.10 3.50 -3.60
C ALA A 2 13.05 3.09 -2.54
N MET A 3 13.47 2.37 -1.49
CA MET A 3 12.59 2.01 -0.37
C MET A 3 12.17 3.27 0.41
N ASN A 4 10.88 3.38 0.73
CA ASN A 4 10.34 4.58 1.38
C ASN A 4 10.72 4.66 2.87
N ALA A 5 10.81 5.89 3.39
CA ALA A 5 11.24 6.15 4.77
C ALA A 5 10.32 5.56 5.85
N GLY A 6 9.04 5.26 5.53
CA GLY A 6 8.11 4.61 6.46
C GLY A 6 8.06 3.09 6.38
N ALA A 7 8.82 2.47 5.46
CA ALA A 7 8.84 1.02 5.32
C ALA A 7 9.47 0.38 6.57
N SER A 8 8.72 -0.53 7.21
CA SER A 8 9.14 -1.23 8.42
C SER A 8 8.51 -2.61 8.49
N LEU A 9 9.09 -3.51 9.30
CA LEU A 9 8.53 -4.86 9.48
C LEU A 9 7.11 -4.84 10.06
N PRO A 10 6.77 -4.00 11.06
CA PRO A 10 5.40 -3.85 11.51
C PRO A 10 4.46 -3.40 10.38
N ALA A 11 4.86 -2.42 9.58
CA ALA A 11 4.04 -1.96 8.45
C ALA A 11 3.86 -3.04 7.37
N ALA A 12 4.84 -3.93 7.19
CA ALA A 12 4.77 -5.01 6.20
C ALA A 12 3.81 -6.10 6.67
N ARG A 13 3.87 -6.46 7.96
CA ARG A 13 2.90 -7.38 8.59
C ARG A 13 1.49 -6.79 8.55
N GLN A 14 1.35 -5.51 8.89
CA GLN A 14 0.06 -4.81 8.85
C GLN A 14 -0.54 -4.82 7.45
N LEU A 15 0.27 -4.62 6.39
CA LEU A 15 -0.23 -4.74 5.01
C LEU A 15 -0.80 -6.14 4.75
N CYS A 16 -0.05 -7.20 5.07
CA CYS A 16 -0.51 -8.57 4.89
C CYS A 16 -1.79 -8.88 5.69
N GLU A 17 -1.87 -8.40 6.93
CA GLU A 17 -3.06 -8.55 7.78
C GLU A 17 -4.27 -7.80 7.20
N GLN A 18 -4.08 -6.57 6.71
CA GLN A 18 -5.15 -5.78 6.08
C GLN A 18 -5.65 -6.43 4.79
N VAL A 19 -4.76 -6.98 3.96
CA VAL A 19 -5.14 -7.75 2.77
C VAL A 19 -5.99 -8.96 3.15
N ALA A 20 -5.54 -9.75 4.12
CA ALA A 20 -6.27 -10.93 4.57
C ALA A 20 -7.62 -10.58 5.22
N ALA A 21 -7.67 -9.53 6.04
CA ALA A 21 -8.91 -9.05 6.68
C ALA A 21 -9.92 -8.56 5.63
N ALA A 22 -9.43 -7.90 4.58
CA ALA A 22 -10.22 -7.51 3.44
C ALA A 22 -10.56 -8.69 2.51
N GLY A 23 -10.25 -9.95 2.86
CA GLY A 23 -10.57 -11.13 2.05
C GLY A 23 -9.73 -11.28 0.78
N GLY A 24 -8.65 -10.51 0.64
CA GLY A 24 -7.67 -10.64 -0.44
C GLY A 24 -6.67 -11.75 -0.17
N VAL A 25 -5.89 -12.08 -1.20
CA VAL A 25 -4.83 -13.10 -1.13
C VAL A 25 -3.48 -12.40 -1.02
N VAL A 26 -2.72 -12.73 0.03
CA VAL A 26 -1.35 -12.24 0.19
C VAL A 26 -0.41 -13.09 -0.67
N PRO A 27 0.37 -12.50 -1.60
CA PRO A 27 1.35 -13.23 -2.39
C PRO A 27 2.35 -13.98 -1.53
N PRO A 28 2.65 -15.27 -1.81
CA PRO A 28 3.53 -16.09 -0.98
C PRO A 28 4.92 -15.52 -0.78
N VAL A 29 5.44 -14.79 -1.78
CA VAL A 29 6.75 -14.13 -1.68
C VAL A 29 6.81 -13.14 -0.52
N LEU A 30 5.71 -12.46 -0.21
CA LEU A 30 5.65 -11.47 0.87
C LEU A 30 5.63 -12.15 2.24
N THR A 31 4.81 -13.19 2.42
CA THR A 31 4.74 -13.92 3.69
C THR A 31 6.02 -14.68 3.97
N GLN A 32 6.60 -15.35 2.97
CA GLN A 32 7.88 -16.08 3.12
C GLN A 32 9.04 -15.17 3.56
N LEU A 33 9.06 -13.91 3.08
CA LEU A 33 10.05 -12.93 3.51
C LEU A 33 9.88 -12.53 4.99
N LEU A 34 8.62 -12.36 5.44
CA LEU A 34 8.33 -12.06 6.85
C LEU A 34 8.59 -13.25 7.76
N ASP A 35 8.29 -14.46 7.29
CA ASP A 35 8.56 -15.72 8.00
C ASP A 35 10.06 -15.94 8.19
N ALA A 36 10.88 -15.59 7.19
CA ALA A 36 12.34 -15.66 7.32
C ALA A 36 12.87 -14.80 8.49
N VAL A 37 12.29 -13.63 8.73
CA VAL A 37 12.66 -12.78 9.89
C VAL A 37 12.20 -13.40 11.19
N THR A 38 10.99 -13.95 11.21
CA THR A 38 10.44 -14.66 12.38
C THR A 38 11.34 -15.84 12.77
N LEU A 39 11.74 -16.67 11.80
CA LEU A 39 12.64 -17.81 12.02
C LEU A 39 14.02 -17.40 12.58
N LEU A 40 14.54 -16.25 12.14
CA LEU A 40 15.79 -15.71 12.69
C LEU A 40 15.63 -15.16 14.12
N ALA A 41 14.43 -14.70 14.47
CA ALA A 41 14.11 -14.17 15.79
C ALA A 41 13.79 -15.25 16.83
N GLU A 42 13.24 -16.39 16.42
CA GLU A 42 12.77 -17.48 17.30
C GLU A 42 13.87 -18.45 17.75
N HIS A 43 15.14 -18.18 17.43
CA HIS A 43 16.22 -19.09 17.81
C HIS A 43 16.38 -19.17 19.35
N PRO A 44 16.48 -20.37 19.94
CA PRO A 44 16.52 -20.53 21.38
C PRO A 44 17.70 -19.78 22.00
N ALA A 45 17.48 -19.22 23.18
CA ALA A 45 18.52 -18.60 23.98
C ALA A 45 19.70 -19.58 24.18
N PRO A 46 20.95 -19.08 24.23
CA PRO A 46 22.10 -19.94 24.51
C PRO A 46 21.85 -20.74 25.79
N ARG A 47 22.19 -22.04 25.78
CA ARG A 47 22.11 -22.86 26.99
C ARG A 47 23.06 -22.29 28.04
N ASP A 48 22.61 -22.26 29.29
CA ASP A 48 23.46 -21.86 30.42
C ASP A 48 24.70 -22.78 30.48
N PRO A 49 25.90 -22.26 30.20
CA PRO A 49 27.11 -23.07 30.12
C PRO A 49 27.60 -23.53 31.50
N VAL A 50 27.09 -22.92 32.59
CA VAL A 50 27.48 -23.26 33.96
C VAL A 50 26.85 -24.58 34.40
N LYS A 51 25.61 -24.86 33.95
CA LYS A 51 24.89 -26.09 34.31
C LYS A 51 25.65 -27.39 34.00
N PRO A 52 26.17 -27.62 32.77
CA PRO A 52 26.91 -28.84 32.47
C PRO A 52 28.26 -28.92 33.22
N ILE A 53 28.91 -27.78 33.48
CA ILE A 53 30.16 -27.74 34.26
C ILE A 53 29.90 -28.15 35.71
N VAL A 54 28.85 -27.59 36.33
CA VAL A 54 28.44 -27.93 37.70
C VAL A 54 27.95 -29.38 37.79
N ALA A 55 27.25 -29.88 36.77
CA ALA A 55 26.81 -31.27 36.72
C ALA A 55 28.00 -32.26 36.63
N ALA A 56 28.99 -31.98 35.76
CA ALA A 56 30.21 -32.79 35.66
C ALA A 56 31.03 -32.75 36.96
N ALA A 57 31.11 -31.60 37.62
CA ALA A 57 31.74 -31.46 38.93
C ALA A 57 31.03 -32.29 40.01
N ALA A 58 29.69 -32.23 40.04
CA ALA A 58 28.87 -32.99 41.00
C ALA A 58 28.93 -34.51 40.78
N ALA A 59 29.14 -34.96 39.54
CA ALA A 59 29.33 -36.37 39.19
C ALA A 59 30.76 -36.87 39.45
N GLY A 60 31.72 -35.99 39.76
CA GLY A 60 33.14 -36.35 39.90
C GLY A 60 33.84 -36.62 38.56
N GLU A 61 33.25 -36.19 37.45
CA GLU A 61 33.70 -36.41 36.07
C GLU A 61 34.43 -35.19 35.47
N LEU A 62 34.61 -34.14 36.27
CA LEU A 62 35.29 -32.92 35.83
C LEU A 62 36.82 -33.12 35.86
N THR A 63 37.40 -33.24 34.67
CA THR A 63 38.85 -33.21 34.43
C THR A 63 39.20 -31.97 33.62
N ASP A 64 40.49 -31.68 33.46
CA ASP A 64 40.95 -30.57 32.60
C ASP A 64 40.50 -30.74 31.15
N GLU A 65 40.44 -31.99 30.66
CA GLU A 65 39.93 -32.32 29.33
C GLU A 65 38.42 -32.04 29.22
N THR A 66 37.59 -32.57 30.14
CA THR A 66 36.13 -32.31 30.12
C THR A 66 35.81 -30.83 30.31
N LEU A 67 36.57 -30.11 31.15
CA LEU A 67 36.40 -28.66 31.31
C LEU A 67 36.71 -27.91 30.01
N THR A 68 37.80 -28.26 29.33
CA THR A 68 38.19 -27.64 28.05
C THR A 68 37.13 -27.88 26.98
N GLU A 69 36.58 -29.09 26.88
CA GLU A 69 35.50 -29.42 25.94
C GLU A 69 34.22 -28.62 26.23
N LEU A 70 33.82 -28.53 27.50
CA LEU A 70 32.64 -27.78 27.92
C LEU A 70 32.79 -26.28 27.66
N LEU A 71 33.97 -25.71 27.92
CA LEU A 71 34.27 -24.31 27.60
C LEU A 71 34.30 -24.04 26.09
N ALA A 72 34.85 -24.96 25.30
CA ALA A 72 34.85 -24.84 23.83
C ALA A 72 33.44 -24.96 23.23
N ALA A 73 32.57 -25.79 23.81
CA ALA A 73 31.16 -25.85 23.43
C ALA A 73 30.43 -24.54 23.79
N ALA A 74 30.60 -24.05 25.02
CA ALA A 74 30.03 -22.79 25.47
C ALA A 74 30.48 -21.59 24.61
N ALA A 75 31.77 -21.52 24.26
CA ALA A 75 32.31 -20.47 23.41
C ALA A 75 31.72 -20.49 21.98
N ARG A 76 31.53 -21.68 21.40
CA ARG A 76 30.86 -21.83 20.09
C ARG A 76 29.40 -21.39 20.14
N ASP A 77 28.68 -21.75 21.19
CA ASP A 77 27.27 -21.37 21.36
C ASP A 77 27.13 -19.85 21.55
N ALA A 78 28.01 -19.23 22.33
CA ALA A 78 28.06 -17.77 22.51
C ALA A 78 28.38 -17.05 21.19
N ALA A 79 29.43 -17.46 20.49
CA ALA A 79 29.81 -16.88 19.20
C ALA A 79 28.69 -17.02 18.14
N ALA A 80 27.99 -18.15 18.12
CA ALA A 80 26.83 -18.35 17.24
C ALA A 80 25.66 -17.43 17.61
N ALA A 81 25.40 -17.21 18.91
CA ALA A 81 24.37 -16.27 19.36
C ALA A 81 24.69 -14.83 18.98
N ASP A 82 25.92 -14.38 19.22
CA ASP A 82 26.39 -13.03 18.85
C ASP A 82 26.31 -12.81 17.34
N TYR A 83 26.76 -13.78 16.56
CA TYR A 83 26.70 -13.71 15.10
C TYR A 83 25.25 -13.61 14.59
N ARG A 84 24.33 -14.40 15.15
CA ARG A 84 22.89 -14.30 14.83
C ARG A 84 22.31 -12.93 15.16
N GLY A 85 22.66 -12.38 16.33
CA GLY A 85 22.26 -11.02 16.71
C GLY A 85 22.72 -9.97 15.69
N SER A 86 23.96 -10.09 15.22
CA SER A 86 24.52 -9.20 14.18
C SER A 86 23.85 -9.38 12.81
N ILE A 87 23.48 -10.60 12.44
CA ILE A 87 22.78 -10.90 11.19
C ILE A 87 21.37 -10.34 11.24
N ARG A 88 20.64 -10.52 12.34
CA ARG A 88 19.25 -10.08 12.49
C ARG A 88 19.09 -8.62 12.08
N ALA A 89 19.90 -7.72 12.65
CA ALA A 89 19.84 -6.29 12.34
C ALA A 89 20.05 -5.97 10.84
N ARG A 90 20.87 -6.76 10.14
CA ARG A 90 21.14 -6.57 8.70
C ARG A 90 20.07 -7.20 7.81
N VAL A 91 19.48 -8.30 8.26
CA VAL A 91 18.46 -9.03 7.51
C VAL A 91 17.16 -8.24 7.45
N GLU A 92 16.78 -7.51 8.50
CA GLU A 92 15.54 -6.73 8.47
C GLU A 92 15.53 -5.73 7.30
N THR A 93 16.61 -4.96 7.10
CA THR A 93 16.72 -4.04 5.97
C THR A 93 16.70 -4.77 4.62
N ALA A 94 17.42 -5.89 4.50
CA ALA A 94 17.47 -6.66 3.26
C ALA A 94 16.11 -7.29 2.91
N VAL A 95 15.37 -7.75 3.92
CA VAL A 95 14.02 -8.30 3.77
C VAL A 95 13.05 -7.20 3.35
N LEU A 96 13.12 -6.02 3.95
CA LEU A 96 12.25 -4.90 3.58
C LEU A 96 12.51 -4.40 2.15
N ASP A 97 13.78 -4.28 1.74
CA ASP A 97 14.12 -3.95 0.34
C ASP A 97 13.59 -5.02 -0.62
N ARG A 98 13.75 -6.31 -0.27
CA ARG A 98 13.23 -7.41 -1.10
C ARG A 98 11.70 -7.45 -1.15
N PHE A 99 11.04 -7.15 -0.04
CA PHE A 99 9.58 -7.07 0.08
C PHE A 99 9.03 -5.95 -0.81
N HIS A 100 9.63 -4.76 -0.72
CA HIS A 100 9.27 -3.62 -1.56
C HIS A 100 9.51 -3.88 -3.05
N ARG A 101 10.66 -4.48 -3.41
CA ARG A 101 10.92 -4.90 -4.79
C ARG A 101 9.91 -5.93 -5.31
N ALA A 102 9.45 -6.85 -4.46
CA ALA A 102 8.42 -7.80 -4.83
C ALA A 102 7.08 -7.10 -5.14
N LEU A 103 6.69 -6.10 -4.34
CA LEU A 103 5.52 -5.25 -4.62
C LEU A 103 5.64 -4.56 -5.98
N VAL A 104 6.79 -3.92 -6.25
CA VAL A 104 7.07 -3.24 -7.53
C VAL A 104 7.07 -4.21 -8.72
N ALA A 105 7.52 -5.45 -8.51
CA ALA A 105 7.65 -6.46 -9.55
C ALA A 105 6.33 -7.19 -9.89
N GLY A 106 5.23 -6.88 -9.21
CA GLY A 106 3.91 -7.43 -9.52
C GLY A 106 3.10 -7.91 -8.32
N ALA A 107 3.70 -8.08 -7.13
CA ALA A 107 2.94 -8.53 -5.96
C ALA A 107 1.87 -7.53 -5.52
N ALA A 108 2.03 -6.23 -5.81
CA ALA A 108 0.98 -5.24 -5.60
C ALA A 108 -0.23 -5.47 -6.54
N ASP A 109 0.01 -5.80 -7.81
CA ASP A 109 -1.05 -6.15 -8.76
C ASP A 109 -1.75 -7.46 -8.37
N GLU A 110 -1.01 -8.49 -7.91
CA GLU A 110 -1.62 -9.73 -7.40
C GLU A 110 -2.58 -9.47 -6.23
N ILE A 111 -2.21 -8.57 -5.31
CA ILE A 111 -3.08 -8.15 -4.21
C ILE A 111 -4.34 -7.46 -4.75
N LEU A 112 -4.18 -6.48 -5.64
CA LEU A 112 -5.30 -5.72 -6.22
C LEU A 112 -6.23 -6.64 -7.04
N ASP A 113 -5.67 -7.57 -7.80
CA ASP A 113 -6.39 -8.57 -8.57
C ASP A 113 -7.28 -9.44 -7.66
N SER A 114 -6.74 -9.89 -6.51
CA SER A 114 -7.48 -10.70 -5.55
C SER A 114 -8.67 -9.97 -4.90
N LEU A 115 -8.61 -8.64 -4.82
CA LEU A 115 -9.65 -7.80 -4.22
C LEU A 115 -10.67 -7.30 -5.25
N ARG A 116 -10.38 -7.46 -6.54
CA ARG A 116 -11.16 -6.87 -7.64
C ARG A 116 -12.61 -7.33 -7.66
N GLU A 117 -12.84 -8.63 -7.51
CA GLU A 117 -14.20 -9.19 -7.51
C GLU A 117 -15.04 -8.57 -6.40
N SER A 118 -14.55 -8.57 -5.16
CA SER A 118 -15.28 -8.00 -4.02
C SER A 118 -15.51 -6.49 -4.14
N PHE A 119 -14.55 -5.76 -4.74
CA PHE A 119 -14.73 -4.34 -5.04
C PHE A 119 -15.85 -4.12 -6.07
N THR A 120 -15.85 -4.91 -7.15
CA THR A 120 -16.87 -4.84 -8.21
C THR A 120 -18.26 -5.25 -7.69
N GLU A 121 -18.35 -6.26 -6.84
CA GLU A 121 -19.61 -6.65 -6.19
C GLU A 121 -20.18 -5.51 -5.33
N ALA A 122 -19.35 -4.89 -4.49
CA ALA A 122 -19.77 -3.75 -3.67
C ALA A 122 -20.19 -2.54 -4.53
N ALA A 123 -19.48 -2.26 -5.62
CA ALA A 123 -19.84 -1.21 -6.57
C ALA A 123 -21.19 -1.49 -7.26
N THR A 124 -21.43 -2.74 -7.63
CA THR A 124 -22.68 -3.20 -8.25
C THR A 124 -23.83 -3.09 -7.26
N GLN A 125 -23.65 -3.59 -6.04
CA GLN A 125 -24.63 -3.47 -4.96
C GLN A 125 -25.00 -2.01 -4.67
N LEU A 126 -24.01 -1.11 -4.65
CA LEU A 126 -24.27 0.32 -4.48
C LEU A 126 -25.07 0.89 -5.66
N THR A 127 -24.70 0.54 -6.89
CA THR A 127 -25.40 1.00 -8.10
C THR A 127 -26.85 0.53 -8.11
N ASP A 128 -27.10 -0.73 -7.80
CA ASP A 128 -28.44 -1.32 -7.72
C ASP A 128 -29.27 -0.65 -6.62
N ALA A 129 -28.67 -0.42 -5.45
CA ALA A 129 -29.36 0.28 -4.36
C ALA A 129 -29.76 1.71 -4.77
N LEU A 130 -28.88 2.45 -5.44
CA LEU A 130 -29.15 3.82 -5.90
C LEU A 130 -30.15 3.89 -7.05
N ALA A 131 -30.34 2.81 -7.81
CA ALA A 131 -31.42 2.69 -8.79
C ALA A 131 -32.80 2.53 -8.13
N THR A 132 -32.84 1.98 -6.91
CA THR A 132 -34.08 1.73 -6.17
C THR A 132 -34.46 2.87 -5.23
N VAL A 133 -33.51 3.50 -4.54
CA VAL A 133 -33.80 4.50 -3.49
C VAL A 133 -33.16 5.87 -3.75
N ASP A 134 -33.97 6.92 -3.64
CA ASP A 134 -33.48 8.29 -3.65
C ASP A 134 -32.87 8.67 -2.29
N THR A 135 -31.54 8.76 -2.25
CA THR A 135 -30.77 9.13 -1.05
C THR A 135 -30.87 10.61 -0.66
N SER A 136 -31.50 11.45 -1.50
CA SER A 136 -31.75 12.86 -1.21
C SER A 136 -32.92 13.07 -0.24
N VAL A 137 -33.84 12.10 -0.14
CA VAL A 137 -35.01 12.14 0.75
C VAL A 137 -34.56 12.01 2.21
N ASP A 138 -35.28 12.67 3.14
CA ASP A 138 -35.03 12.56 4.58
C ASP A 138 -35.19 11.09 5.04
N PRO A 139 -34.22 10.51 5.77
CA PRO A 139 -34.32 9.13 6.26
C PRO A 139 -35.58 8.86 7.08
N ARG A 140 -36.14 9.89 7.75
CA ARG A 140 -37.42 9.76 8.46
C ARG A 140 -38.59 9.58 7.52
N GLN A 141 -38.64 10.35 6.43
CA GLN A 141 -39.68 10.20 5.42
C GLN A 141 -39.57 8.83 4.73
N LEU A 142 -38.35 8.38 4.44
CA LEU A 142 -38.13 7.05 3.90
C LEU A 142 -38.58 5.95 4.88
N ALA A 143 -38.34 6.11 6.18
CA ALA A 143 -38.79 5.17 7.20
C ALA A 143 -40.32 5.08 7.32
N ASP A 144 -41.01 6.21 7.16
CA ASP A 144 -42.47 6.30 7.34
C ASP A 144 -43.25 5.94 6.07
N GLN A 145 -42.69 6.21 4.88
CA GLN A 145 -43.41 6.15 3.60
C GLN A 145 -42.76 5.21 2.57
N GLY A 146 -41.52 4.77 2.82
CA GLY A 146 -40.78 3.92 1.89
C GLY A 146 -41.35 2.51 1.82
N THR A 147 -41.29 1.94 0.62
CA THR A 147 -41.57 0.53 0.38
C THR A 147 -40.54 -0.37 1.07
N ALA A 148 -40.88 -1.64 1.28
CA ALA A 148 -39.96 -2.62 1.84
C ALA A 148 -38.67 -2.76 1.00
N GLU A 149 -38.80 -2.63 -0.32
CA GLU A 149 -37.69 -2.68 -1.28
C GLU A 149 -36.76 -1.47 -1.14
N GLU A 150 -37.30 -0.25 -1.07
CA GLU A 150 -36.52 0.97 -0.85
C GLU A 150 -35.79 0.97 0.51
N LEU A 151 -36.45 0.47 1.56
CA LEU A 151 -35.83 0.34 2.88
C LEU A 151 -34.69 -0.68 2.88
N ALA A 152 -34.84 -1.80 2.16
CA ALA A 152 -33.78 -2.79 2.01
C ALA A 152 -32.59 -2.23 1.21
N ALA A 153 -32.87 -1.57 0.08
CA ALA A 153 -31.87 -0.89 -0.73
C ALA A 153 -31.10 0.14 0.10
N TYR A 154 -31.78 1.04 0.82
CA TYR A 154 -31.14 2.05 1.64
C TYR A 154 -30.22 1.47 2.72
N ARG A 155 -30.64 0.37 3.36
CA ARG A 155 -29.84 -0.34 4.37
C ARG A 155 -28.56 -0.97 3.79
N SER A 156 -28.58 -1.35 2.51
CA SER A 156 -27.45 -1.96 1.81
C SER A 156 -26.35 -0.97 1.40
N ILE A 157 -26.68 0.32 1.26
CA ILE A 157 -25.75 1.38 0.82
C ILE A 157 -24.55 1.47 1.76
N ARG A 158 -24.77 1.52 3.08
CA ARG A 158 -23.67 1.71 4.05
C ARG A 158 -22.67 0.55 4.02
N PRO A 159 -23.09 -0.74 4.08
CA PRO A 159 -22.18 -1.86 3.92
C PRO A 159 -21.38 -1.82 2.61
N ALA A 160 -22.04 -1.53 1.48
CA ALA A 160 -21.36 -1.42 0.19
C ALA A 160 -20.30 -0.31 0.19
N VAL A 161 -20.62 0.88 0.70
CA VAL A 161 -19.67 2.00 0.83
C VAL A 161 -18.51 1.65 1.75
N GLN A 162 -18.77 1.02 2.91
CA GLN A 162 -17.71 0.59 3.82
C GLN A 162 -16.74 -0.38 3.16
N ARG A 163 -17.26 -1.30 2.35
CA ARG A 163 -16.44 -2.26 1.61
C ARG A 163 -15.58 -1.59 0.55
N LEU A 164 -16.14 -0.64 -0.21
CA LEU A 164 -15.39 0.16 -1.18
C LEU A 164 -14.29 0.98 -0.49
N ASP A 165 -14.59 1.59 0.67
CA ASP A 165 -13.62 2.38 1.44
C ASP A 165 -12.46 1.55 1.97
N GLU A 166 -12.75 0.35 2.49
CA GLU A 166 -11.74 -0.57 3.01
C GLU A 166 -10.74 -0.94 1.92
N ILE A 167 -11.24 -1.39 0.77
CA ILE A 167 -10.38 -1.78 -0.37
C ILE A 167 -9.67 -0.55 -0.96
N ALA A 168 -10.31 0.62 -1.02
CA ALA A 168 -9.67 1.84 -1.52
C ALA A 168 -8.54 2.32 -0.62
N SER A 169 -8.70 2.23 0.70
CA SER A 169 -7.64 2.57 1.65
C SER A 169 -6.44 1.65 1.51
N LEU A 170 -6.67 0.37 1.23
CA LEU A 170 -5.61 -0.60 0.94
C LEU A 170 -4.92 -0.31 -0.38
N ALA A 171 -5.69 -0.08 -1.45
CA ALA A 171 -5.15 0.25 -2.77
C ALA A 171 -4.30 1.54 -2.75
N ALA A 172 -4.70 2.54 -1.96
CA ALA A 172 -3.96 3.78 -1.77
C ALA A 172 -2.57 3.57 -1.14
N LEU A 173 -2.32 2.48 -0.43
CA LEU A 173 -0.98 2.15 0.08
C LEU A 173 0.03 1.94 -1.06
N PHE A 174 -0.42 1.65 -2.26
CA PHE A 174 0.41 1.48 -3.47
C PHE A 174 0.54 2.78 -4.28
N GLY A 175 -0.25 3.80 -3.94
CA GLY A 175 -0.24 5.09 -4.59
C GLY A 175 1.05 5.87 -4.38
N PRO A 176 1.29 6.90 -5.20
CA PRO A 176 2.56 7.63 -5.23
C PRO A 176 2.82 8.44 -3.95
N ARG A 177 1.80 8.74 -3.14
CA ARG A 177 1.94 9.51 -1.89
C ARG A 177 2.04 8.61 -0.65
N SER A 178 2.00 7.30 -0.83
CA SER A 178 2.17 6.34 0.26
C SER A 178 3.56 6.45 0.89
N ILE A 179 3.59 6.57 2.21
CA ILE A 179 4.82 6.72 2.99
C ILE A 179 5.58 5.39 3.13
N SER A 180 4.88 4.26 3.01
CA SER A 180 5.44 2.94 3.28
C SER A 180 5.63 2.13 2.00
N TRP A 181 4.61 2.07 1.15
CA TRP A 181 4.52 1.07 0.08
C TRP A 181 4.21 1.66 -1.30
N ALA A 182 4.54 2.94 -1.54
CA ALA A 182 4.41 3.52 -2.88
C ALA A 182 5.12 2.64 -3.91
N VAL A 183 4.40 2.29 -4.99
CA VAL A 183 4.90 1.55 -6.18
C VAL A 183 4.73 2.33 -7.49
N ILE A 184 4.20 3.54 -7.36
CA ILE A 184 4.03 4.52 -8.43
C ILE A 184 4.91 5.71 -8.07
N ASP A 185 5.74 6.15 -9.01
CA ASP A 185 6.59 7.32 -8.81
C ASP A 185 5.76 8.61 -8.91
N GLN A 186 6.10 9.62 -8.11
CA GLN A 186 5.52 10.96 -8.24
C GLN A 186 6.14 11.69 -9.45
N PRO A 187 5.36 12.49 -10.20
CA PRO A 187 5.92 13.38 -11.20
C PRO A 187 6.71 14.51 -10.52
N ASP A 188 7.98 14.69 -10.89
CA ASP A 188 8.92 15.59 -10.19
C ASP A 188 8.55 17.10 -10.24
N VAL A 189 7.86 17.54 -11.30
CA VAL A 189 7.66 18.98 -11.58
C VAL A 189 6.18 19.41 -11.46
N ILE A 190 5.27 18.44 -11.28
CA ILE A 190 3.82 18.69 -11.29
C ILE A 190 3.28 18.74 -9.85
N GLU A 191 2.48 19.76 -9.55
CA GLU A 191 1.85 19.88 -8.23
C GLU A 191 0.72 18.84 -8.05
N MET A 192 0.94 17.89 -7.15
CA MET A 192 0.00 16.81 -6.83
C MET A 192 -1.07 17.18 -5.79
N ARG A 193 -1.23 18.45 -5.43
CA ARG A 193 -2.13 18.89 -4.32
C ARG A 193 -3.60 18.51 -4.56
N GLY A 194 -4.02 18.33 -5.81
CA GLY A 194 -5.38 17.90 -6.17
C GLY A 194 -5.59 16.38 -6.23
N VAL A 195 -4.52 15.62 -6.39
CA VAL A 195 -4.55 14.17 -6.60
C VAL A 195 -4.52 13.43 -5.25
N VAL A 196 -5.41 12.45 -5.13
CA VAL A 196 -5.58 11.60 -3.95
C VAL A 196 -5.34 10.15 -4.38
N ASP A 197 -4.59 9.38 -3.60
CA ASP A 197 -4.18 8.03 -3.98
C ASP A 197 -5.39 7.09 -4.10
N GLU A 198 -6.40 7.22 -3.24
CA GLU A 198 -7.67 6.50 -3.36
C GLU A 198 -8.32 6.79 -4.72
N ALA A 199 -8.43 8.06 -5.11
CA ALA A 199 -9.01 8.45 -6.40
C ALA A 199 -8.21 7.90 -7.59
N LEU A 200 -6.88 7.90 -7.51
CA LEU A 200 -6.01 7.36 -8.55
C LEU A 200 -6.24 5.84 -8.73
N MET A 201 -6.37 5.13 -7.61
CA MET A 201 -6.40 3.67 -7.58
C MET A 201 -7.79 3.07 -7.76
N THR A 202 -8.87 3.82 -7.50
CA THR A 202 -10.21 3.22 -7.32
C THR A 202 -11.36 3.85 -8.10
N THR A 203 -11.07 4.73 -9.06
CA THR A 203 -12.09 5.24 -9.98
C THR A 203 -11.51 5.50 -11.37
N ASP A 204 -12.40 5.51 -12.38
CA ASP A 204 -12.10 5.97 -13.73
C ASP A 204 -12.42 7.45 -13.97
N SER A 205 -13.15 8.10 -13.06
CA SER A 205 -13.53 9.51 -13.19
C SER A 205 -12.32 10.44 -13.32
N ASP A 206 -12.55 11.66 -13.81
CA ASP A 206 -11.50 12.69 -13.87
C ASP A 206 -10.77 12.81 -12.52
N LEU A 207 -9.43 12.79 -12.56
CA LEU A 207 -8.61 12.61 -11.36
C LEU A 207 -8.74 13.81 -10.40
N MET A 208 -8.89 15.02 -10.94
CA MET A 208 -9.04 16.23 -10.13
C MET A 208 -10.43 16.32 -9.50
N GLN A 209 -11.48 16.00 -10.27
CA GLN A 209 -12.84 15.90 -9.76
C GLN A 209 -12.98 14.80 -8.70
N ALA A 210 -12.41 13.62 -8.95
CA ALA A 210 -12.39 12.51 -8.01
C ALA A 210 -11.62 12.89 -6.72
N GLY A 211 -10.43 13.47 -6.85
CA GLY A 211 -9.65 13.96 -5.71
C GLY A 211 -10.39 15.03 -4.89
N ALA A 212 -11.19 15.89 -5.52
CA ALA A 212 -12.08 16.81 -4.81
C ALA A 212 -13.20 16.09 -4.05
N ALA A 213 -13.83 15.07 -4.65
CA ALA A 213 -14.90 14.30 -4.02
C ALA A 213 -14.39 13.53 -2.78
N PHE A 214 -13.23 12.87 -2.88
CA PHE A 214 -12.62 12.18 -1.73
C PHE A 214 -12.25 13.14 -0.60
N ARG A 215 -11.71 14.33 -0.91
CA ARG A 215 -11.38 15.35 0.11
C ARG A 215 -12.60 16.01 0.75
N ALA A 216 -13.71 16.12 0.01
CA ALA A 216 -14.95 16.71 0.51
C ALA A 216 -15.76 15.76 1.43
N ARG A 217 -15.30 14.53 1.60
CA ARG A 217 -15.95 13.50 2.40
C ARG A 217 -16.12 13.94 3.86
N ARG A 218 -17.29 13.61 4.43
CA ARG A 218 -17.64 13.78 5.84
C ARG A 218 -18.09 12.43 6.42
N SER A 219 -18.53 12.43 7.68
CA SER A 219 -19.05 11.22 8.34
C SER A 219 -20.42 10.75 7.83
N ASP A 220 -21.10 11.57 7.02
CA ASP A 220 -22.41 11.26 6.45
C ASP A 220 -22.28 10.48 5.12
N ILE A 221 -23.15 9.49 4.92
CA ILE A 221 -23.19 8.65 3.72
C ILE A 221 -23.42 9.49 2.45
N ARG A 222 -24.18 10.59 2.54
CA ARG A 222 -24.46 11.51 1.42
C ARG A 222 -23.24 12.26 0.91
N SER A 223 -22.19 12.31 1.72
CA SER A 223 -20.89 12.89 1.36
C SER A 223 -19.91 11.84 0.83
N SER A 224 -20.33 10.57 0.72
CA SER A 224 -19.51 9.50 0.18
C SER A 224 -19.13 9.80 -1.28
N PRO A 225 -17.85 9.68 -1.66
CA PRO A 225 -17.41 9.88 -3.04
C PRO A 225 -18.05 8.87 -3.99
N TRP A 226 -18.36 7.66 -3.50
CA TRP A 226 -18.95 6.57 -4.28
C TRP A 226 -20.36 6.85 -4.80
N LEU A 227 -21.04 7.86 -4.27
CA LEU A 227 -22.35 8.29 -4.79
C LEU A 227 -22.25 9.14 -6.06
N ARG A 228 -21.03 9.57 -6.43
CA ARG A 228 -20.80 10.54 -7.53
C ARG A 228 -19.71 10.11 -8.50
N LEU A 229 -18.87 9.17 -8.09
CA LEU A 229 -17.76 8.65 -8.88
C LEU A 229 -18.09 7.26 -9.40
N THR A 230 -17.50 6.89 -10.52
CA THR A 230 -17.61 5.52 -11.07
C THR A 230 -16.53 4.66 -10.40
N PRO A 231 -16.89 3.70 -9.52
CA PRO A 231 -15.91 2.88 -8.83
C PRO A 231 -15.23 1.92 -9.81
N ARG A 232 -13.90 1.85 -9.78
CA ARG A 232 -13.11 0.83 -10.48
C ARG A 232 -11.76 0.64 -9.80
N LEU A 233 -11.44 -0.59 -9.42
CA LEU A 233 -10.11 -0.91 -8.89
C LEU A 233 -9.08 -1.04 -10.03
N ASN A 234 -8.18 -0.07 -10.12
CA ASN A 234 -7.13 0.02 -11.12
C ASN A 234 -5.95 -0.88 -10.75
N SER A 235 -5.35 -1.54 -11.73
CA SER A 235 -4.00 -2.10 -11.64
C SER A 235 -2.95 -0.99 -11.47
N ILE A 236 -1.74 -1.34 -11.03
CA ILE A 236 -0.61 -0.40 -10.93
C ILE A 236 -0.33 0.24 -12.29
N SER A 237 -0.39 -0.53 -13.38
CA SER A 237 -0.16 -0.01 -14.74
C SER A 237 -1.24 0.98 -15.18
N GLN A 238 -2.52 0.69 -14.90
CA GLN A 238 -3.61 1.62 -15.18
C GLN A 238 -3.50 2.90 -14.36
N ALA A 239 -3.17 2.79 -13.06
CA ALA A 239 -2.96 3.94 -12.20
C ALA A 239 -1.77 4.80 -12.66
N LYS A 240 -0.66 4.18 -13.09
CA LYS A 240 0.49 4.87 -13.69
C LYS A 240 0.08 5.66 -14.94
N GLU A 241 -0.67 5.05 -15.83
CA GLU A 241 -1.13 5.71 -17.04
C GLU A 241 -2.08 6.88 -16.74
N ARG A 242 -3.00 6.71 -15.79
CA ARG A 242 -3.86 7.80 -15.32
C ARG A 242 -3.07 8.97 -14.75
N LEU A 243 -2.04 8.66 -13.95
CA LEU A 243 -1.15 9.69 -13.39
C LEU A 243 -0.32 10.39 -14.48
N ARG A 244 0.16 9.64 -15.47
CA ARG A 244 0.90 10.18 -16.63
C ARG A 244 0.02 11.16 -17.42
N GLN A 245 -1.21 10.77 -17.76
CA GLN A 245 -2.16 11.64 -18.48
C GLN A 245 -2.46 12.94 -17.72
N PHE A 246 -2.64 12.83 -16.40
CA PHE A 246 -2.76 14.00 -15.54
C PHE A 246 -1.51 14.88 -15.57
N ALA A 247 -0.32 14.29 -15.44
CA ALA A 247 0.95 15.02 -15.44
C ALA A 247 1.23 15.70 -16.79
N GLU A 248 0.89 15.03 -17.89
CA GLU A 248 0.96 15.57 -19.26
C GLU A 248 0.07 16.81 -19.40
N THR A 249 -1.21 16.72 -19.03
CA THR A 249 -2.15 17.84 -19.09
C THR A 249 -1.70 18.99 -18.19
N ALA A 250 -1.30 18.69 -16.94
CA ALA A 250 -0.86 19.70 -15.99
C ALA A 250 0.45 20.39 -16.42
N TRP A 251 1.35 19.67 -17.09
CA TRP A 251 2.55 20.25 -17.67
C TRP A 251 2.21 21.25 -18.78
N ASP A 252 1.30 20.87 -19.66
CA ASP A 252 0.87 21.73 -20.77
C ASP A 252 0.19 23.00 -20.24
N GLU A 253 -0.66 22.89 -19.22
CA GLU A 253 -1.26 24.05 -18.54
C GLU A 253 -0.21 24.96 -17.89
N LEU A 254 0.77 24.39 -17.18
CA LEU A 254 1.86 25.12 -16.54
C LEU A 254 2.75 25.87 -17.56
N ASN A 255 2.93 25.28 -18.74
CA ASN A 255 3.81 25.80 -19.78
C ASN A 255 3.06 26.45 -20.96
N ALA A 256 1.75 26.69 -20.85
CA ALA A 256 0.95 27.32 -21.91
C ALA A 256 1.46 28.71 -22.33
N ASN A 257 2.17 29.40 -21.43
CA ASN A 257 2.89 30.64 -21.70
C ASN A 257 4.39 30.42 -21.53
N PRO A 258 5.08 29.80 -22.51
CA PRO A 258 6.50 29.51 -22.37
C PRO A 258 7.32 30.81 -22.30
N PRO A 259 8.44 30.80 -21.56
CA PRO A 259 9.36 31.93 -21.59
C PRO A 259 9.83 32.17 -23.03
N ALA A 260 9.96 33.43 -23.41
CA ALA A 260 10.39 33.81 -24.74
C ALA A 260 11.74 34.52 -24.71
N THR A 261 12.50 34.36 -25.79
CA THR A 261 13.75 35.08 -26.06
C THR A 261 13.57 36.04 -27.23
N PHE A 262 14.53 36.92 -27.49
CA PHE A 262 14.53 37.76 -28.67
C PHE A 262 15.40 37.15 -29.77
N ASP A 263 14.91 37.10 -31.01
CA ASP A 263 15.73 36.75 -32.17
C ASP A 263 16.68 37.90 -32.56
N GLU A 264 17.54 37.66 -33.55
CA GLU A 264 18.49 38.66 -34.07
C GLU A 264 17.81 39.90 -34.68
N ARG A 265 16.50 39.86 -34.88
CA ARG A 265 15.67 40.96 -35.42
C ARG A 265 14.84 41.64 -34.33
N GLY A 266 14.98 41.24 -33.06
CA GLY A 266 14.24 41.78 -31.93
C GLY A 266 12.82 41.23 -31.79
N ASN A 267 12.44 40.17 -32.51
CA ASN A 267 11.14 39.52 -32.34
C ASN A 267 11.18 38.55 -31.16
N THR A 268 10.07 38.48 -30.43
CA THR A 268 9.87 37.51 -29.36
C THR A 268 9.65 36.10 -29.95
N VAL A 269 10.54 35.16 -29.65
CA VAL A 269 10.46 33.74 -30.04
C VAL A 269 10.28 32.89 -28.78
N PRO A 270 9.22 32.05 -28.70
CA PRO A 270 9.03 31.12 -27.59
C PRO A 270 10.22 30.16 -27.46
N ILE A 271 10.65 29.87 -26.23
CA ILE A 271 11.59 28.78 -25.96
C ILE A 271 10.77 27.49 -25.87
N PRO A 272 10.87 26.56 -26.83
CA PRO A 272 10.12 25.32 -26.79
C PRO A 272 10.56 24.48 -25.59
N ARG A 273 9.58 23.93 -24.86
CA ARG A 273 9.79 22.96 -23.79
C ARG A 273 9.09 21.67 -24.18
N THR A 274 9.84 20.58 -24.28
CA THR A 274 9.27 19.25 -24.49
C THR A 274 8.56 18.79 -23.23
N ASN A 275 7.35 18.26 -23.37
CA ASN A 275 6.61 17.68 -22.25
C ASN A 275 7.27 16.32 -21.89
N PRO A 276 7.84 16.17 -20.68
CA PRO A 276 8.51 14.94 -20.29
C PRO A 276 7.54 13.77 -20.02
N TYR A 277 6.23 14.04 -19.98
CA TYR A 277 5.18 13.06 -19.72
C TYR A 277 4.39 12.67 -20.97
N GLU A 278 4.68 13.30 -22.11
CA GLU A 278 4.07 12.95 -23.40
C GLU A 278 4.28 11.47 -23.70
N ALA A 279 3.22 10.79 -24.16
CA ALA A 279 3.32 9.40 -24.52
C ALA A 279 4.33 9.27 -25.68
N VAL A 280 5.41 8.52 -25.47
CA VAL A 280 6.29 8.13 -26.58
C VAL A 280 5.50 7.12 -27.39
N ASP A 281 5.07 7.49 -28.60
CA ASP A 281 4.44 6.56 -29.55
C ASP A 281 5.30 5.28 -29.61
N ALA A 282 4.69 4.16 -29.18
CA ALA A 282 5.33 2.85 -29.09
C ALA A 282 5.27 2.09 -30.43
#